data_AF-A0A9D5JGI5-F1
#
_entry.id   AF-A0A9D5JGI5-F1
#
_cell.length_a   1.000
_cell.length_b   1.000
_cell.length_c   1.000
_cell.angle_alpha   90.00
_cell.angle_beta   90.00
_cell.angle_gamma   90.00
#
_symmetry.space_group_name_H-M   'P 1'
#
loop_
_entity.id
_entity.type
_entity.pdbx_description
1 polymer ?
#
loop_
_entity_poly.entity_id
_entity_poly.type
_entity_poly.pdbx_seq_one_letter_code
_entity_poly.pdbx_strand_id
1 'polypeptide(L)'
;MQLLRAVSIPDYRRVPGNLGAYVLRRDTEHVAHFETLSVWVCETAIEQYAGEHIRRPKYYDFDREYLLEFEQWVTHFRSAYDLERPRTF
;
A
#
# COMPACT_ATOMS: atom_id res chain seq x y z
N MET A 1 -11.31 11.10 0.50
CA MET A 1 -11.10 10.38 -0.77
C MET A 1 -10.27 11.15 -1.80
N GLN A 2 -10.45 12.46 -1.96
CA GLN A 2 -9.69 13.26 -2.93
C GLN A 2 -8.17 13.23 -2.68
N LEU A 3 -7.73 13.37 -1.42
CA LEU A 3 -6.31 13.34 -1.05
C LEU A 3 -5.66 11.98 -1.36
N LEU A 4 -6.35 10.87 -1.09
CA LEU A 4 -5.84 9.54 -1.45
C LEU A 4 -5.62 9.39 -2.96
N ARG A 5 -6.54 9.91 -3.77
CA ARG A 5 -6.43 9.87 -5.24
C ARG A 5 -5.35 10.81 -5.78
N ALA A 6 -5.22 12.01 -5.22
CA ALA A 6 -4.37 13.07 -5.74
C ALA A 6 -2.94 13.03 -5.19
N VAL A 7 -2.75 12.48 -3.99
CA VAL A 7 -1.45 12.48 -3.29
C VAL A 7 -0.96 11.05 -3.07
N SER A 8 -1.71 10.25 -2.30
CA SER A 8 -1.25 8.93 -1.88
C SER A 8 -0.98 8.01 -3.07
N ILE A 9 -1.98 7.72 -3.90
CA ILE A 9 -1.82 6.78 -5.03
C ILE A 9 -0.71 7.19 -6.03
N PRO A 10 -0.60 8.46 -6.45
CA PRO A 10 0.54 8.92 -7.25
C PRO A 10 1.90 8.73 -6.54
N ASP A 11 1.97 8.92 -5.24
CA ASP A 11 3.19 8.75 -4.44
C ASP A 11 3.67 7.29 -4.40
N TYR A 12 2.76 6.30 -4.34
CA TYR A 12 3.12 4.90 -4.53
C TYR A 12 3.62 4.64 -5.96
N ARG A 13 2.85 5.07 -6.96
CA ARG A 13 3.07 4.71 -8.37
C ARG A 13 4.30 5.35 -9.00
N ARG A 14 4.78 6.47 -8.46
CA ARG A 14 5.99 7.13 -8.97
C ARG A 14 7.28 6.38 -8.60
N VAL A 15 7.25 5.47 -7.64
CA VAL A 15 8.45 4.73 -7.21
C VAL A 15 8.73 3.60 -8.20
N PRO A 16 9.94 3.52 -8.80
CA PRO A 16 10.32 2.43 -9.69
C PRO A 16 10.09 1.06 -9.04
N GLY A 17 9.47 0.15 -9.77
CA GLY A 17 9.14 -1.18 -9.26
C GLY A 17 7.79 -1.30 -8.55
N ASN A 18 7.00 -0.22 -8.46
CA ASN A 18 5.57 -0.32 -8.15
C ASN A 18 4.82 -0.91 -9.35
N LEU A 19 4.16 -2.05 -9.14
CA LEU A 19 3.33 -2.71 -10.16
C LEU A 19 1.85 -2.32 -10.04
N GLY A 20 1.47 -1.72 -8.91
CA GLY A 20 0.11 -1.26 -8.67
C GLY A 20 -0.06 -0.71 -7.26
N ALA A 21 -1.04 0.17 -7.12
CA ALA A 21 -1.47 0.73 -5.85
C ALA A 21 -2.98 0.97 -5.87
N TYR A 22 -3.63 0.60 -4.77
CA TYR A 22 -5.08 0.56 -4.61
C TYR A 22 -5.45 1.01 -3.21
N VAL A 23 -6.54 1.75 -3.10
CA VAL A 23 -7.22 1.99 -1.81
C VAL A 23 -8.42 1.06 -1.76
N LEU A 24 -8.42 0.19 -0.77
CA LEU A 24 -9.55 -0.67 -0.42
C LEU A 24 -10.39 0.06 0.62
N ARG A 25 -11.71 -0.08 0.51
CA ARG A 25 -12.66 0.45 1.49
C ARG A 25 -13.56 -0.67 1.95
N ARG A 26 -13.77 -0.78 3.25
CA ARG A 26 -14.76 -1.67 3.85
C ARG A 26 -15.58 -0.89 4.85
N ASP A 27 -16.88 -0.81 4.61
CA ASP A 27 -17.81 -0.15 5.51
C ASP A 27 -18.30 -1.11 6.61
N THR A 28 -18.48 -0.58 7.82
CA THR A 28 -19.19 -1.21 8.93
C THR A 28 -20.36 -0.32 9.36
N GLU A 29 -21.06 -0.68 10.43
CA GLU A 29 -22.21 0.08 10.90
C GLU A 29 -21.87 1.52 11.31
N HIS A 30 -20.68 1.75 11.87
CA HIS A 30 -20.30 3.05 12.45
C HIS A 30 -19.05 3.67 11.83
N VAL A 31 -18.19 2.86 11.19
CA VAL A 31 -16.91 3.33 10.65
C VAL A 31 -16.63 2.75 9.27
N ALA A 32 -15.87 3.48 8.46
CA ALA A 32 -15.31 2.99 7.22
C ALA A 32 -13.81 2.72 7.41
N HIS A 33 -13.38 1.50 7.13
CA HIS A 33 -11.97 1.14 7.10
C HIS A 33 -11.39 1.39 5.72
N PHE A 34 -10.19 1.96 5.69
CA PHE A 34 -9.42 2.17 4.48
C PHE A 34 -8.08 1.46 4.58
N GLU A 35 -7.78 0.61 3.61
CA GLU A 35 -6.53 -0.13 3.55
C GLU A 35 -5.84 0.18 2.23
N THR A 36 -4.51 0.36 2.26
CA THR A 36 -3.74 0.52 1.02
C THR A 36 -3.11 -0.79 0.65
N LEU A 37 -3.44 -1.30 -0.54
CA LEU A 37 -2.79 -2.45 -1.15
C LEU A 37 -1.83 -1.96 -2.23
N SER A 38 -0.58 -2.37 -2.14
CA SER A 38 0.44 -2.05 -3.15
C SER A 38 1.22 -3.29 -3.54
N VAL A 39 1.51 -3.42 -4.84
CA VAL A 39 2.21 -4.56 -5.43
C VAL A 39 3.54 -4.07 -5.95
N TRP A 40 4.60 -4.82 -5.64
CA TRP A 40 5.98 -4.41 -5.90
C TRP A 40 6.78 -5.55 -6.50
N VAL A 41 7.80 -5.21 -7.30
CA VAL A 41 8.71 -6.20 -7.92
C VAL A 41 9.58 -6.94 -6.90
N CYS A 42 9.94 -6.29 -5.78
CA CYS A 42 10.72 -6.88 -4.69
C CYS A 42 10.68 -5.99 -3.43
N GLU A 43 11.19 -6.52 -2.31
CA GLU A 43 11.29 -5.78 -1.03
C GLU A 43 12.18 -4.52 -1.14
N THR A 44 13.27 -4.56 -1.92
CA THR A 44 14.11 -3.37 -2.14
C THR A 44 13.35 -2.21 -2.78
N ALA A 45 12.38 -2.47 -3.66
CA ALA A 45 11.53 -1.41 -4.22
C ALA A 45 10.57 -0.83 -3.15
N ILE A 46 10.13 -1.65 -2.20
CA ILE A 46 9.33 -1.20 -1.05
C ILE A 46 10.18 -0.30 -0.14
N GLU A 47 11.43 -0.67 0.12
CA GLU A 47 12.37 0.15 0.91
C GLU A 47 12.59 1.53 0.29
N GLN A 48 12.65 1.63 -1.05
CA GLN A 48 12.75 2.92 -1.74
C GLN A 48 11.52 3.82 -1.51
N TYR A 49 10.35 3.23 -1.27
CA TYR A 49 9.12 3.95 -0.99
C TYR A 49 8.94 4.28 0.51
N ALA A 50 9.16 3.29 1.38
CA ALA A 50 8.83 3.31 2.81
C ALA A 50 10.03 3.58 3.73
N GLY A 51 11.26 3.56 3.20
CA GLY A 51 12.50 3.56 3.98
C GLY A 51 12.89 2.17 4.48
N GLU A 52 13.95 2.11 5.29
CA GLU A 52 14.55 0.85 5.77
C GLU A 52 13.60 -0.02 6.61
N HIS A 53 12.62 0.60 7.27
CA HIS A 53 11.67 -0.10 8.13
C HIS A 53 10.34 -0.36 7.41
N ILE A 54 10.35 -1.20 6.37
CA ILE A 54 9.17 -1.49 5.53
C ILE A 54 7.94 -2.02 6.28
N ARG A 55 8.10 -2.48 7.52
CA ARG A 55 6.99 -2.91 8.37
C ARG A 55 6.27 -1.75 9.05
N ARG A 56 6.83 -0.54 9.07
CA ARG A 56 6.15 0.65 9.60
C ARG A 56 5.30 1.26 8.50
N PRO A 57 4.01 1.53 8.77
CA PRO A 57 3.17 2.22 7.80
C PRO A 57 3.68 3.64 7.58
N LYS A 58 3.65 4.06 6.32
CA LYS A 58 3.87 5.44 5.92
C LYS A 58 2.54 6.18 6.00
N TYR A 59 2.49 7.22 6.82
CA TYR A 59 1.36 8.14 6.93
C TYR A 59 1.70 9.48 6.27
N TYR A 60 0.69 10.11 5.71
CA TYR A 60 0.74 11.47 5.18
C TYR A 60 0.31 12.46 6.26
N ASP A 61 0.76 13.71 6.17
CA ASP A 61 0.44 14.74 7.17
C ASP A 61 -1.08 14.89 7.39
N PHE A 62 -1.86 14.75 6.32
CA PHE A 62 -3.32 14.84 6.37
C PHE A 62 -4.00 13.65 7.05
N ASP A 63 -3.34 12.50 7.20
CA ASP A 63 -3.98 11.30 7.76
C ASP A 63 -4.44 11.52 9.21
N ARG A 64 -3.75 12.35 9.97
CA ARG A 64 -4.11 12.74 11.35
C ARG A 64 -5.44 13.46 11.47
N GLU A 65 -5.91 14.08 10.40
CA GLU A 65 -7.19 14.80 10.39
C GLU A 65 -8.39 13.87 10.09
N TYR A 66 -8.13 12.68 9.55
CA TYR A 66 -9.19 11.79 9.05
C TYR A 66 -9.22 10.40 9.69
N LEU A 67 -8.06 9.87 10.11
CA LEU A 67 -7.99 8.52 10.66
C LEU A 67 -8.37 8.50 12.14
N LEU A 68 -9.24 7.54 12.48
CA LEU A 68 -9.61 7.25 13.87
C LEU A 68 -8.50 6.48 14.60
N GLU A 69 -7.76 5.66 13.86
CA GLU A 69 -6.73 4.77 14.38
C GLU A 69 -5.55 4.69 13.39
N PHE A 70 -4.38 4.36 13.94
CA PHE A 70 -3.14 4.19 13.19
C PHE A 70 -2.59 2.79 13.48
N GLU A 71 -2.59 1.93 12.47
CA GLU A 71 -1.94 0.64 12.50
C GLU A 71 -0.45 0.78 12.83
N GLN A 72 0.07 -0.15 13.63
CA GLN A 72 1.49 -0.13 13.98
C GLN A 72 2.35 -0.84 12.94
N TRP A 73 1.76 -1.78 12.19
CA TRP A 73 2.51 -2.71 11.34
C TRP A 73 1.82 -2.95 10.00
N VAL A 74 2.63 -2.94 8.94
CA VAL A 74 2.27 -3.39 7.60
C VAL A 74 2.53 -4.90 7.49
N THR A 75 1.59 -5.61 6.88
CA THR A 75 1.75 -7.02 6.53
C THR A 75 2.25 -7.14 5.09
N HIS A 76 3.34 -7.88 4.90
CA HIS A 76 3.90 -8.16 3.58
C HIS A 76 3.57 -9.58 3.17
N PHE A 77 3.15 -9.75 1.92
CA PHE A 77 2.91 -11.04 1.30
C PHE A 77 3.85 -11.24 0.13
N ARG A 78 4.34 -12.47 -0.04
CA ARG A 78 4.99 -12.89 -1.28
C ARG A 78 3.97 -13.62 -2.13
N SER A 79 3.89 -13.27 -3.41
CA SER A 79 3.12 -14.06 -4.35
C SER A 79 3.71 -15.47 -4.43
N ALA A 80 2.90 -16.48 -4.17
CA ALA A 80 3.29 -17.88 -4.39
C ALA A 80 3.12 -18.30 -5.86
N TYR A 81 2.21 -17.63 -6.58
CA TYR A 81 1.88 -17.91 -7.97
C TYR A 81 1.41 -16.62 -8.66
N ASP A 82 1.96 -16.31 -9.82
CA ASP A 82 1.48 -15.28 -10.74
C ASP A 82 0.85 -15.96 -11.96
N LEU A 83 -0.45 -15.72 -12.21
CA LEU A 83 -1.20 -16.38 -13.29
C LEU A 83 -0.70 -16.01 -14.71
N GLU A 84 0.27 -15.09 -14.83
CA GLU A 84 0.79 -14.58 -16.10
C GLU A 84 2.11 -15.23 -16.56
N ARG A 85 2.72 -16.13 -15.77
CA ARG A 85 3.93 -16.87 -16.19
C ARG A 85 3.71 -18.38 -16.20
N PRO A 86 3.52 -19.01 -17.39
CA PRO A 86 3.59 -20.46 -17.48
C PRO A 86 5.00 -20.92 -17.07
N ARG A 87 5.07 -21.88 -16.14
CA ARG A 87 6.35 -22.51 -15.79
C ARG A 87 6.86 -23.27 -17.01
N THR A 88 8.03 -22.90 -17.53
CA THR A 88 8.80 -23.82 -18.37
C THR A 88 9.41 -24.87 -17.43
N PHE A 89 8.98 -26.12 -17.58
CA PHE A 89 9.64 -27.27 -16.97
C PHE A 89 10.86 -27.68 -17.80
#